data_AF-A0A0B6YDP2-F1
#
_entry.id   AF-A0A0B6YDP2-F1
#
_cell.length_a   1.000
_cell.length_b   1.000
_cell.length_c   1.000
_cell.angle_alpha   90.00
_cell.angle_beta   90.00
_cell.angle_gamma   90.00
#
_symmetry.space_group_name_H-M   'P 1'
#
loop_
_entity.id
_entity.type
_entity.pdbx_description
1 polymer ?
#
loop_
_entity_poly.entity_id
_entity_poly.type
_entity_poly.pdbx_seq_one_letter_code
_entity_poly.pdbx_strand_id
1 'polypeptide(L)'
;ELVTCRQNPCIIATKTPSSDVLVFDYTMHPSKPDPSGECTPELRLKGHQKEGYGLSWNPNLNGHLLSASDDHTICLWDVNAT
;
A
#
# COMPACT_ATOMS: atom_id res chain seq x y z
N GLU A 1 -9.57 0.50 -0.33
CA GLU A 1 -9.27 -0.04 -1.68
C GLU A 1 -7.96 -0.83 -1.62
N LEU A 2 -7.80 -1.89 -2.41
CA LEU A 2 -6.61 -2.75 -2.43
C LEU A 2 -6.24 -3.09 -3.88
N VAL A 3 -4.96 -3.01 -4.22
CA VAL A 3 -4.45 -3.30 -5.57
C VAL A 3 -3.16 -4.13 -5.52
N THR A 4 -3.06 -5.12 -6.40
CA THR A 4 -1.85 -5.96 -6.57
C THR A 4 -0.86 -5.31 -7.52
N CYS A 5 0.43 -5.44 -7.25
CA CYS A 5 1.48 -5.01 -8.16
C CYS A 5 1.53 -5.99 -9.35
N ARG A 6 1.39 -5.48 -10.58
CA ARG A 6 1.34 -6.36 -11.77
C ARG A 6 2.65 -7.08 -12.02
N GLN A 7 3.76 -6.42 -11.75
CA GLN A 7 5.10 -6.95 -11.96
C GLN A 7 5.56 -7.85 -10.81
N ASN A 8 4.90 -7.79 -9.65
CA ASN A 8 5.09 -8.74 -8.54
C ASN A 8 3.74 -8.96 -7.81
N PRO A 9 2.94 -9.97 -8.23
CA PRO A 9 1.60 -10.19 -7.68
C PRO A 9 1.55 -10.55 -6.19
N CYS A 10 2.68 -10.93 -5.59
CA CYS A 10 2.79 -11.15 -4.14
C CYS A 10 2.61 -9.87 -3.34
N ILE A 11 2.98 -8.74 -3.95
CA ILE A 11 2.93 -7.42 -3.33
C ILE A 11 1.56 -6.79 -3.54
N ILE A 12 1.00 -6.30 -2.45
CA ILE A 12 -0.33 -5.70 -2.36
C ILE A 12 -0.20 -4.33 -1.69
N ALA A 13 -0.81 -3.30 -2.26
CA ALA A 13 -1.00 -2.01 -1.60
C ALA A 13 -2.46 -1.83 -1.17
N THR A 14 -2.68 -1.18 -0.03
CA THR A 14 -4.01 -0.94 0.54
C THR A 14 -4.14 0.49 1.08
N LYS A 15 -5.31 1.09 0.82
CA LYS A 15 -5.75 2.31 1.51
C LYS A 15 -6.36 1.94 2.86
N THR A 16 -6.00 2.71 3.87
CA THR A 16 -6.60 2.63 5.21
C THR A 16 -7.60 3.76 5.44
N PRO A 17 -8.46 3.68 6.48
CA PRO A 17 -9.25 4.82 6.96
C PRO A 17 -8.42 5.93 7.61
N SER A 18 -7.09 5.79 7.62
CA SER A 18 -6.14 6.79 8.12
C SER A 18 -5.40 7.43 6.94
N SER A 19 -4.42 8.29 7.22
CA SER A 19 -3.53 8.87 6.21
C SER A 19 -2.60 7.85 5.53
N ASP A 20 -2.40 6.68 6.13
CA ASP A 20 -1.37 5.76 5.69
C ASP A 20 -1.82 4.89 4.52
N VAL A 21 -0.88 4.64 3.60
CA VAL A 21 -0.97 3.56 2.61
C VAL A 21 -0.05 2.43 3.07
N LEU A 22 -0.59 1.21 3.13
CA LEU A 22 0.15 0.04 3.58
C LEU A 22 0.53 -0.85 2.40
N VAL A 23 1.71 -1.45 2.47
CA VAL A 23 2.18 -2.45 1.51
C VAL A 23 2.40 -3.75 2.24
N PHE A 24 1.91 -4.84 1.65
CA PHE A 24 2.03 -6.20 2.15
C PHE A 24 2.66 -7.11 1.11
N ASP A 25 3.52 -8.04 1.52
CA ASP A 25 3.84 -9.26 0.78
C ASP A 25 3.11 -10.43 1.45
N TYR A 26 2.02 -10.91 0.82
CA TYR A 26 1.20 -11.93 1.47
C TYR A 26 1.94 -13.27 1.68
N THR A 27 3.09 -13.49 1.03
CA THR A 27 3.90 -14.69 1.22
C THR A 27 4.70 -14.67 2.53
N MET A 28 4.91 -13.48 3.11
CA MET A 28 5.56 -13.26 4.39
C MET A 28 4.60 -13.37 5.59
N HIS A 29 3.31 -13.57 5.31
CA HIS A 29 2.27 -13.70 6.32
C HIS A 29 1.68 -15.13 6.37
N PRO A 30 1.31 -15.64 7.56
CA PRO A 30 0.58 -16.89 7.67
C PRO A 30 -0.82 -16.77 7.06
N SER A 31 -1.33 -17.86 6.49
CA SER A 31 -2.69 -17.91 5.92
C SER A 31 -3.81 -17.76 6.95
N LYS A 32 -3.49 -17.96 8.23
CA LYS A 32 -4.38 -17.66 9.36
C LYS A 32 -3.85 -16.42 10.08
N PRO A 33 -4.71 -15.41 10.34
CA PRO A 33 -4.28 -14.20 11.03
C PRO A 33 -3.86 -14.51 12.46
N ASP A 34 -2.92 -13.70 12.97
CA ASP A 34 -2.49 -13.79 14.36
C ASP A 34 -3.64 -13.41 15.31
N PRO A 35 -3.91 -14.19 16.39
CA PRO A 35 -4.98 -13.91 17.34
C PRO A 35 -4.84 -12.57 18.09
N SER A 36 -3.65 -11.98 18.15
CA SER A 36 -3.42 -10.64 18.72
C SER A 36 -4.13 -9.54 17.95
N GLY A 37 -4.41 -9.76 16.67
CA GLY A 37 -5.00 -8.76 15.78
C GLY A 37 -4.03 -7.63 15.39
N GLU A 38 -2.73 -7.79 15.65
CA GLU A 38 -1.74 -6.81 15.22
C GLU A 38 -1.61 -6.77 13.69
N CYS A 39 -1.50 -5.55 13.14
CA CYS A 39 -1.30 -5.32 11.71
C CYS A 39 0.17 -4.99 11.44
N THR A 40 0.86 -5.90 10.76
CA THR A 40 2.31 -5.86 10.52
C THR A 40 2.65 -5.70 9.03
N PRO A 41 2.42 -4.54 8.40
CA PRO A 41 2.77 -4.34 6.99
C PRO A 41 4.29 -4.29 6.78
N GLU A 42 4.76 -4.74 5.62
CA GLU A 42 6.16 -4.57 5.20
C GLU A 42 6.54 -3.08 5.09
N LEU A 43 5.65 -2.25 4.52
CA LEU A 43 5.88 -0.81 4.41
C LEU A 43 4.66 0.00 4.84
N ARG A 44 4.95 1.14 5.46
CA ARG A 44 3.99 2.17 5.84
C ARG A 44 4.34 3.47 5.13
N LEU A 45 3.66 3.73 4.03
CA LEU A 45 3.92 4.90 3.20
C LEU A 45 3.19 6.11 3.79
N LYS A 46 3.98 7.08 4.23
CA LYS A 46 3.51 8.35 4.80
C LYS A 46 3.56 9.45 3.74
N GLY A 47 2.66 10.42 3.85
CA GLY A 47 2.63 11.60 2.97
C GLY A 47 1.28 12.32 2.99
N HIS A 48 0.19 11.56 2.95
CA HIS A 48 -1.17 12.11 3.07
C HIS A 48 -1.49 12.59 4.49
N GLN A 49 -2.54 13.37 4.61
CA GLN A 49 -3.11 13.89 5.86
C GLN A 49 -4.52 13.35 6.15
N LYS A 50 -5.14 12.67 5.17
CA LYS A 50 -6.47 12.07 5.29
C LYS A 50 -6.53 10.73 4.56
N GLU A 51 -7.62 10.01 4.75
CA GLU A 51 -7.93 8.80 3.99
C GLU A 51 -8.18 9.10 2.50
N GLY A 52 -8.53 8.06 1.74
CA GLY A 52 -8.95 8.17 0.35
C GLY A 52 -9.09 6.80 -0.29
N TYR A 53 -9.47 6.76 -1.57
CA TYR A 53 -9.72 5.52 -2.28
C TYR A 53 -8.73 5.27 -3.42
N GLY A 54 -8.40 6.29 -4.21
CA GLY A 54 -7.57 6.13 -5.41
C GLY A 54 -6.19 5.52 -5.11
N LEU A 55 -5.87 4.42 -5.77
CA LEU A 55 -4.62 3.68 -5.60
C LEU A 55 -4.24 2.99 -6.92
N SER A 56 -3.00 3.16 -7.41
CA SER A 56 -2.59 2.59 -8.70
C SER A 56 -1.09 2.33 -8.79
N TRP A 57 -0.72 1.09 -9.14
CA TRP A 57 0.65 0.72 -9.48
C TRP A 57 0.98 1.12 -10.92
N ASN A 58 2.18 1.64 -11.13
CA ASN A 58 2.69 1.90 -12.48
C ASN A 58 3.00 0.55 -13.18
N PRO A 59 2.38 0.24 -14.34
CA PRO A 59 2.61 -1.04 -15.03
C PRO A 59 3.96 -1.12 -15.75
N ASN A 60 4.64 0.02 -15.97
CA ASN A 60 5.89 0.10 -16.71
C ASN A 60 7.12 0.29 -15.81
N LEU A 61 6.93 0.86 -14.61
CA LEU A 61 8.00 1.06 -13.64
C LEU A 61 7.65 0.32 -12.35
N ASN A 62 8.36 -0.77 -12.08
CA ASN A 62 8.14 -1.58 -10.89
C ASN A 62 8.38 -0.75 -9.62
N GLY A 63 7.54 -0.95 -8.62
CA GLY A 63 7.65 -0.28 -7.32
C GLY A 63 7.04 1.12 -7.25
N HIS A 64 6.69 1.74 -8.38
CA HIS A 64 6.03 3.05 -8.34
C HIS A 64 4.53 2.93 -8.06
N LEU A 65 4.09 3.60 -6.99
CA LEU A 65 2.70 3.60 -6.53
C LEU A 65 2.17 5.03 -6.43
N LEU A 66 1.01 5.27 -7.03
CA LEU A 66 0.22 6.49 -6.85
C LEU A 66 -0.92 6.27 -5.87
N SER A 67 -1.19 7.26 -5.03
CA SER A 67 -2.37 7.31 -4.15
C SER A 67 -3.01 8.69 -4.18
N ALA A 68 -4.33 8.73 -4.20
CA ALA A 68 -5.14 9.93 -4.02
C ALA A 68 -5.77 9.97 -2.61
N SER A 69 -5.99 11.16 -2.10
CA SER A 69 -6.57 11.38 -0.77
C SER A 69 -7.56 12.55 -0.76
N ASP A 70 -8.46 12.52 0.23
CA ASP A 70 -9.39 13.60 0.57
C ASP A 70 -8.69 14.85 1.13
N ASP A 71 -7.36 14.79 1.31
CA ASP A 71 -6.52 15.96 1.60
C ASP A 71 -6.20 16.82 0.36
N HIS A 72 -6.78 16.46 -0.80
CA HIS A 72 -6.61 17.13 -2.08
C HIS A 72 -5.20 16.98 -2.69
N THR A 73 -4.46 15.94 -2.29
CA THR A 73 -3.14 15.63 -2.83
C THR A 73 -3.08 14.25 -3.50
N ILE A 74 -2.08 14.10 -4.36
CA ILE A 74 -1.66 12.80 -4.90
C ILE A 74 -0.23 12.58 -4.43
N CYS A 75 0.04 11.42 -3.83
CA CYS A 75 1.37 11.00 -3.46
C CYS A 75 1.90 9.94 -4.45
N LEU A 76 3.22 9.98 -4.67
CA LEU A 76 3.98 9.00 -5.44
C LEU A 76 5.09 8.46 -4.55
N TRP A 77 5.22 7.14 -4.47
CA TRP A 77 6.35 6.49 -3.82
C TRP A 77 7.03 5.51 -4.77
N ASP A 78 8.33 5.33 -4.58
CA ASP A 78 9.09 4.17 -5.06
C ASP A 78 9.29 3.21 -3.88
N VAL A 79 8.47 2.15 -3.82
CA VAL A 79 8.48 1.22 -2.68
C VAL A 79 9.73 0.33 -2.64
N ASN A 80 10.52 0.28 -3.71
CA ASN A 80 11.76 -0.49 -3.75
C ASN A 80 12.96 0.31 -3.22
N ALA A 81 12.86 1.64 -3.21
CA ALA A 81 13.91 2.55 -2.75
C ALA A 81 13.68 3.06 -1.31
N THR A 82 12.61 2.60 -0.65
CA THR A 82 12.21 3.02 0.70
C THR A 82 12.85 2.15 1.78
#